data_AF-A0AAI8CNB7-F1
#
_entry.id   AF-A0AAI8CNB7-F1
#
_cell.length_a   1.000
_cell.length_b   1.000
_cell.length_c   1.000
_cell.angle_alpha   90.00
_cell.angle_beta   90.00
_cell.angle_gamma   90.00
#
_symmetry.space_group_name_H-M   'P 1'
#
loop_
_entity.id
_entity.type
_entity.pdbx_description
1 polymer ?
#
loop_
_entity_poly.entity_id
_entity_poly.type
_entity_poly.pdbx_seq_one_letter_code
_entity_poly.pdbx_strand_id
1 'polypeptide(L)'
;MENQIERDILTIEKEIDEAIENEDYEKLNQLLEEREKLLTKLTESELKEIYERDQQRMKVLEEKMKEFKETALKTETGKKMVQSYIQTESKGQEIDRQG
;
A
#
# COMPACT_ATOMS: atom_id res chain seq x y z
N MET A 1 -33.90 8.28 -15.93
CA MET A 1 -33.06 9.49 -15.83
C MET A 1 -31.96 9.17 -14.84
N GLU A 2 -30.89 8.52 -15.32
CA GLU A 2 -29.70 8.30 -14.52
C GLU A 2 -28.83 9.54 -14.68
N ASN A 3 -28.90 10.45 -13.70
CA ASN A 3 -27.90 11.49 -13.53
C ASN A 3 -26.60 10.81 -13.08
N GLN A 4 -25.87 10.20 -14.02
CA GLN A 4 -24.44 10.02 -13.85
C GLN A 4 -23.85 11.42 -13.78
N ILE A 5 -23.58 11.87 -12.56
CA ILE A 5 -22.73 13.03 -12.33
C ILE A 5 -21.40 12.65 -12.98
N GLU A 6 -21.15 13.22 -14.15
CA GLU A 6 -19.87 13.12 -14.84
C GLU A 6 -18.84 13.76 -13.89
N ARG A 7 -18.18 12.91 -13.08
CA ARG A 7 -17.20 13.37 -12.10
C ARG A 7 -16.06 14.01 -12.85
N ASP A 8 -15.68 15.20 -12.42
CA ASP A 8 -14.58 15.95 -13.00
C ASP A 8 -13.26 15.20 -12.77
N ILE A 9 -12.45 15.09 -13.83
CA ILE A 9 -11.12 14.47 -13.80
C ILE A 9 -10.24 15.10 -12.71
N LEU A 10 -10.36 16.41 -12.48
CA LEU A 10 -9.58 17.10 -11.46
C LEU A 10 -9.91 16.63 -10.05
N THR A 11 -11.17 16.26 -9.80
CA THR A 11 -11.60 15.74 -8.51
C THR A 11 -11.05 14.34 -8.29
N ILE A 12 -11.13 13.48 -9.31
CA ILE A 12 -10.58 12.12 -9.25
C ILE A 12 -9.06 12.15 -9.03
N GLU A 13 -8.35 13.02 -9.74
CA GLU A 13 -6.90 13.17 -9.58
C GLU A 13 -6.49 13.58 -8.17
N LYS A 14 -7.24 14.49 -7.54
CA LYS A 14 -7.01 14.89 -6.15
C LYS A 14 -7.29 13.74 -5.18
N GLU A 15 -8.39 13.00 -5.39
CA GLU A 15 -8.73 11.87 -4.54
C GLU A 15 -7.76 10.69 -4.67
N ILE A 16 -7.13 10.53 -5.84
CA ILE A 16 -6.03 9.57 -6.04
C ILE A 16 -4.86 9.94 -5.14
N ASP A 17 -4.48 11.22 -5.11
CA ASP A 17 -3.39 11.70 -4.24
C ASP A 17 -3.72 11.46 -2.76
N GLU A 18 -4.95 11.79 -2.34
CA GLU A 18 -5.43 11.54 -0.97
C GLU A 18 -5.46 10.04 -0.64
N ALA A 19 -5.86 9.17 -1.57
CA ALA A 19 -5.89 7.73 -1.36
C ALA A 19 -4.48 7.14 -1.18
N ILE A 20 -3.49 7.64 -1.94
CA ILE A 20 -2.08 7.23 -1.79
C ILE A 20 -1.51 7.71 -0.44
N GLU A 21 -1.80 8.95 -0.05
CA GLU A 21 -1.35 9.51 1.23
C GLU A 21 -1.90 8.71 2.42
N ASN A 22 -3.19 8.38 2.38
CA ASN A 22 -3.88 7.61 3.42
C ASN A 22 -3.68 6.09 3.33
N GLU A 23 -2.92 5.59 2.34
CA GLU A 23 -2.70 4.15 2.11
C GLU A 23 -4.00 3.37 1.84
N ASP A 24 -5.03 4.06 1.35
CA ASP A 24 -6.31 3.47 0.97
C ASP A 24 -6.23 2.93 -0.46
N TYR A 25 -5.55 1.79 -0.61
CA TYR A 25 -5.28 1.18 -1.92
C TYR A 25 -6.54 0.60 -2.57
N GLU A 26 -7.58 0.27 -1.79
CA GLU A 26 -8.86 -0.18 -2.34
C GLU A 26 -9.58 0.97 -3.02
N LYS A 27 -9.69 2.12 -2.35
CA LYS A 27 -10.23 3.35 -2.95
C LYS A 27 -9.39 3.81 -4.13
N LEU A 28 -8.06 3.73 -4.04
CA LEU A 28 -7.17 4.06 -5.15
C LEU A 28 -7.50 3.25 -6.42
N ASN A 29 -7.71 1.94 -6.30
CA ASN A 29 -8.06 1.11 -7.46
C ASN A 29 -9.40 1.53 -8.08
N GLN A 30 -10.41 1.81 -7.27
CA GLN A 30 -11.72 2.28 -7.74
C GLN A 30 -11.58 3.61 -8.51
N LEU A 31 -10.79 4.55 -7.98
CA LEU A 31 -10.55 5.84 -8.61
C LEU A 31 -9.79 5.72 -9.95
N LEU A 32 -8.84 4.78 -10.05
CA LEU A 32 -8.12 4.52 -11.30
C LEU A 32 -9.05 3.96 -12.40
N GLU A 33 -10.00 3.09 -12.03
CA GLU A 33 -11.02 2.58 -12.96
C GLU A 33 -12.00 3.68 -13.40
N GLU A 34 -12.40 4.56 -12.48
CA GLU A 34 -13.22 5.73 -12.82
C GLU A 34 -12.48 6.67 -13.77
N ARG A 35 -11.19 6.92 -13.50
CA ARG A 35 -10.32 7.76 -14.32
C ARG A 35 -10.19 7.23 -15.74
N GLU A 36 -9.98 5.92 -15.92
CA GLU A 36 -9.78 5.29 -17.24
C GLU A 36 -10.91 5.64 -18.21
N LYS A 37 -12.16 5.67 -17.72
CA LYS A 37 -13.35 6.02 -18.51
C LYS A 37 -13.34 7.46 -19.02
N LEU A 38 -12.63 8.35 -18.33
CA LEU A 38 -12.57 9.78 -18.65
C LEU A 38 -11.36 10.14 -19.50
N LEU A 39 -10.30 9.34 -19.53
CA LEU A 39 -9.07 9.62 -20.28
C LEU A 39 -9.33 9.89 -21.77
N THR A 40 -10.29 9.19 -22.37
CA THR A 40 -10.64 9.35 -23.80
C THR A 40 -11.21 10.73 -24.16
N LYS A 41 -11.64 11.50 -23.16
CA LYS A 41 -12.25 12.82 -23.33
C LYS A 41 -11.26 13.97 -23.12
N LEU A 42 -10.03 13.67 -22.72
CA LEU A 42 -9.03 14.67 -22.36
C LEU A 42 -8.17 15.06 -23.56
N THR A 43 -7.60 16.25 -23.48
CA THR A 43 -6.61 16.74 -24.42
C THR A 43 -5.25 16.08 -24.19
N GLU A 44 -4.38 16.13 -25.19
CA GLU A 44 -3.00 15.62 -25.08
C GLU A 44 -2.23 16.27 -23.93
N SER A 45 -2.44 17.57 -23.70
CA SER A 45 -1.79 18.31 -22.61
C SER A 45 -2.20 17.76 -21.24
N GLU A 46 -3.50 17.56 -21.03
CA GLU A 46 -4.03 17.03 -19.76
C GLU A 46 -3.57 15.59 -19.52
N LEU A 47 -3.55 14.76 -20.57
CA LEU A 47 -3.04 13.39 -20.49
C LEU A 47 -1.56 13.35 -20.11
N LYS A 48 -0.77 14.27 -20.67
CA LYS A 48 0.66 14.39 -20.33
C LYS A 48 0.86 14.79 -18.86
N GLU A 49 0.09 15.76 -18.36
CA GLU A 49 0.16 16.16 -16.95
C GLU A 49 -0.26 15.04 -15.98
N ILE A 50 -1.30 14.26 -16.33
CA ILE A 50 -1.70 13.09 -15.55
C ILE A 50 -0.59 12.05 -15.56
N TYR A 51 0.00 11.77 -16.72
CA TYR A 51 1.10 10.81 -16.83
C TYR A 51 2.32 11.21 -15.98
N GLU A 52 2.73 12.48 -16.02
CA GLU A 52 3.84 12.99 -15.22
C GLU A 52 3.56 12.87 -13.71
N ARG A 53 2.33 13.12 -13.27
CA ARG A 53 1.91 12.88 -11.88
C ARG A 53 1.91 11.40 -11.51
N ASP A 54 1.44 10.53 -12.40
CA ASP A 54 1.47 9.08 -12.19
C ASP A 54 2.89 8.54 -12.02
N GLN A 55 3.87 9.09 -12.75
CA GLN A 55 5.28 8.74 -12.54
C GLN A 55 5.78 9.12 -11.14
N GLN A 56 5.26 10.20 -10.55
CA GLN A 56 5.58 10.56 -9.16
C GLN A 56 4.86 9.66 -8.17
N ARG A 57 3.57 9.39 -8.39
CA ARG A 57 2.76 8.48 -7.57
C ARG A 57 3.37 7.07 -7.50
N MET A 58 3.85 6.56 -8.63
CA MET A 58 4.55 5.26 -8.68
C MET A 58 5.77 5.22 -7.77
N LYS A 59 6.60 6.28 -7.74
CA LYS A 59 7.76 6.35 -6.85
C LYS A 59 7.35 6.28 -5.38
N VAL A 60 6.32 7.03 -5.00
CA VAL A 60 5.77 7.01 -3.63
C VAL A 60 5.28 5.61 -3.26
N LEU A 61 4.56 4.94 -4.15
CA LEU A 61 4.06 3.58 -3.93
C LEU A 61 5.19 2.55 -3.84
N GLU A 62 6.24 2.68 -4.65
CA GLU A 62 7.43 1.82 -4.58
C GLU A 62 8.18 1.97 -3.26
N GLU A 63 8.32 3.21 -2.77
CA GLU A 63 8.93 3.50 -1.47
C GLU A 63 8.12 2.86 -0.33
N LYS A 64 6.80 3.08 -0.30
CA LYS A 64 5.90 2.43 0.69
C LYS A 64 5.98 0.91 0.63
N MET A 65 6.02 0.32 -0.58
CA MET A 65 6.17 -1.12 -0.75
C MET A 65 7.50 -1.65 -0.18
N LYS A 66 8.58 -0.89 -0.34
CA LYS A 66 9.88 -1.24 0.25
C LYS A 66 9.82 -1.22 1.78
N GLU A 67 9.21 -0.20 2.37
CA GLU A 67 9.02 -0.08 3.82
C GLU A 67 8.18 -1.24 4.39
N PHE A 68 7.11 -1.62 3.70
CA PHE A 68 6.31 -2.79 4.08
C PHE A 68 7.12 -4.09 4.05
N LYS A 69 7.93 -4.30 3.01
CA LYS A 69 8.80 -5.48 2.92
C LYS A 69 9.82 -5.53 4.07
N GLU A 70 10.46 -4.41 4.37
CA GLU A 70 11.40 -4.32 5.49
C GLU A 70 10.72 -4.61 6.83
N THR A 71 9.52 -4.07 7.03
CA THR A 71 8.74 -4.29 8.25
C THR A 71 8.31 -5.74 8.40
N ALA A 72 7.87 -6.39 7.31
CA ALA A 72 7.51 -7.80 7.30
C ALA A 72 8.72 -8.68 7.67
N LEU A 73 9.90 -8.42 7.09
CA LEU A 73 11.14 -9.16 7.40
C LEU A 73 11.55 -9.01 8.87
N LYS A 74 11.50 -7.78 9.41
CA LYS A 74 11.79 -7.53 10.83
C LYS A 74 10.81 -8.26 11.74
N THR A 75 9.52 -8.26 11.39
CA THR A 75 8.46 -8.95 12.14
C THR A 75 8.65 -10.46 12.13
N GLU A 76 8.96 -11.06 10.98
CA GLU A 76 9.24 -12.48 10.87
C GLU A 76 10.46 -12.88 11.70
N THR A 77 11.52 -12.07 11.64
CA THR A 77 12.75 -12.29 12.42
C THR A 77 12.45 -12.19 13.92
N GLY A 78 11.71 -11.18 14.35
CA GLY A 78 11.26 -11.03 15.74
C GLY A 78 10.44 -12.23 16.21
N LYS A 79 9.51 -12.72 15.39
CA LYS A 79 8.73 -13.94 15.67
C LYS A 79 9.63 -15.16 15.87
N LYS A 80 10.62 -15.38 14.99
CA LYS A 80 11.59 -16.48 15.12
C LYS A 80 12.39 -16.38 16.42
N MET A 81 12.86 -15.18 16.79
CA MET A 81 13.59 -14.98 18.05
C MET A 81 12.71 -15.34 19.25
N VAL A 82 11.48 -14.79 19.34
CA VAL A 82 10.55 -15.11 20.44
C VAL A 82 10.27 -16.60 20.53
N GLN A 83 10.04 -17.28 19.40
CA GLN A 83 9.83 -18.72 19.38
C GLN A 83 11.05 -19.49 19.90
N SER A 84 12.27 -19.06 19.57
CA SER A 84 13.48 -19.69 20.09
C SER A 84 13.62 -19.55 21.61
N TYR A 85 13.27 -18.40 22.18
CA TYR A 85 13.26 -18.19 23.63
C TYR A 85 12.27 -19.11 24.35
N ILE A 86 11.04 -19.24 23.84
CA ILE A 86 10.02 -20.14 24.42
C ILE A 86 10.49 -21.60 24.36
N GLN A 87 11.15 -22.01 23.28
CA GLN A 87 11.72 -23.36 23.16
C GLN A 87 12.87 -23.60 24.13
N THR A 88 13.70 -22.58 24.41
CA THR A 88 14.77 -22.70 25.42
C THR A 88 14.24 -22.76 26.85
N GLU A 89 13.20 -22.00 27.19
CA GLU A 89 12.57 -22.08 28.52
C GLU A 89 11.88 -23.43 28.74
N SER A 90 11.22 -23.98 27.71
CA SER A 90 10.61 -25.32 27.75
C SER A 90 11.61 -26.46 27.92
N LYS A 91 12.90 -26.26 27.61
CA LYS A 91 13.97 -27.27 27.78
C LYS A 91 14.79 -27.05 29.06
N GLY A 92 14.59 -25.94 29.78
CA GLY A 92 15.41 -25.54 30.93
C GLY A 92 14.96 -26.09 32.30
N GLN A 93 13.90 -26.91 32.38
CA GLN A 93 13.34 -27.40 33.65
C GLN A 93 13.73 -28.83 34.06
N GLU A 94 14.55 -29.55 33.29
CA GLU A 94 15.16 -30.81 33.75
C GLU A 94 16.55 -30.55 34.33
N ILE A 95 16.61 -29.86 35.47
CA ILE A 95 17.77 -29.99 36.35
C ILE A 95 17.52 -31.24 37.19
N ASP A 96 18.15 -32.35 36.78
CA ASP A 96 18.16 -33.61 37.50
C ASP A 96 18.71 -33.39 38.92
N ARG A 97 17.79 -33.25 39.90
CA ARG A 97 18.09 -33.34 41.32
C ARG A 97 18.21 -34.81 41.68
N GLN A 98 19.28 -35.46 41.26
CA GLN A 98 19.71 -36.71 41.87
C GLN A 98 20.89 -36.42 42.80
N GLY A 99 20.58 -36.46 44.09
CA GLY A 99 21.55 -36.68 45.17
C GLY A 99 21.80 -38.16 45.40
#